data_AF-A0A968JCS2-F1
#
_entry.id   AF-A0A968JCS2-F1
#
_cell.length_a   1.000
_cell.length_b   1.000
_cell.length_c   1.000
_cell.angle_alpha   90.00
_cell.angle_beta   90.00
_cell.angle_gamma   90.00
#
_symmetry.space_group_name_H-M   'P 1'
#
loop_
_entity.id
_entity.type
_entity.pdbx_description
1 polymer ?
#
loop_
_entity_poly.entity_id
_entity_poly.type
_entity_poly.pdbx_seq_one_letter_code
_entity_poly.pdbx_strand_id
1 'polypeptide(L)'
;MTVISNLLEIFEYRFFINAFLAGTILAVVAPLIGQFMVVKRYSGLSDGVSHVALLGIGIGLILGIWSSFLGIILAVAVGVMIEWFRVKKILKPETSLDTFLL
;
A
#
# COMPACT_ATOMS: atom_id res chain seq x y z
N MET A 1 -1.28 -43.71 1.96
CA MET A 1 -1.33 -43.12 0.61
C MET A 1 -2.31 -41.95 0.46
N THR A 2 -3.08 -41.57 1.49
CA THR A 2 -4.10 -40.50 1.42
C THR A 2 -3.58 -39.09 1.78
N VAL A 3 -2.50 -38.98 2.56
CA VAL A 3 -1.99 -37.67 3.01
C VAL A 3 -1.34 -36.88 1.86
N ILE A 4 -0.68 -37.57 0.94
CA ILE A 4 0.02 -36.95 -0.21
C ILE A 4 -1.00 -36.41 -1.23
N SER A 5 -2.12 -37.10 -1.44
CA SER A 5 -3.21 -36.61 -2.29
C SER A 5 -3.89 -35.36 -1.70
N ASN A 6 -4.13 -35.32 -0.38
CA ASN A 6 -4.72 -34.15 0.29
C ASN A 6 -3.80 -32.91 0.22
N LEU A 7 -2.47 -33.12 0.24
CA LEU A 7 -1.48 -32.05 0.06
C LEU A 7 -1.46 -31.48 -1.36
N LEU A 8 -1.66 -32.33 -2.37
CA LEU A 8 -1.76 -31.89 -3.76
C LEU A 8 -3.07 -31.16 -4.06
N GLU A 9 -4.13 -31.45 -3.30
CA GLU A 9 -5.44 -30.78 -3.40
C GLU A 9 -5.37 -29.27 -3.06
N ILE A 10 -4.46 -28.86 -2.16
CA ILE A 10 -4.19 -27.43 -1.88
C ILE A 10 -3.68 -26.69 -3.14
N PHE A 11 -2.92 -27.38 -3.99
CA PHE A 11 -2.41 -26.79 -5.23
C PHE A 11 -3.45 -26.75 -6.35
N GLU A 12 -4.55 -27.49 -6.27
CA GLU A 12 -5.67 -27.35 -7.22
C GLU A 12 -6.51 -26.10 -6.95
N TYR A 13 -6.41 -25.55 -5.75
CA TYR A 13 -7.15 -24.35 -5.37
C TYR A 13 -6.55 -23.12 -6.08
N ARG A 14 -7.27 -22.61 -7.09
CA ARG A 14 -6.86 -21.44 -7.89
C ARG A 14 -6.46 -20.21 -7.06
N PHE A 15 -7.06 -20.02 -5.88
CA PHE A 15 -6.65 -18.95 -4.96
C PHE A 15 -5.22 -19.16 -4.43
N PHE A 16 -4.84 -20.39 -4.09
CA PHE A 16 -3.50 -20.69 -3.57
C PHE A 16 -2.43 -20.48 -4.65
N ILE A 17 -2.68 -20.93 -5.88
CA ILE A 17 -1.79 -20.67 -7.02
C ILE A 17 -1.61 -19.16 -7.25
N ASN A 18 -2.72 -18.41 -7.29
CA ASN A 18 -2.68 -16.97 -7.51
C ASN A 18 -1.96 -16.23 -6.37
N ALA A 19 -2.20 -16.62 -5.12
CA ALA A 19 -1.54 -16.04 -3.95
C ALA A 19 -0.04 -16.33 -3.95
N PHE A 20 0.37 -17.54 -4.35
CA PHE A 20 1.78 -17.92 -4.45
C PHE A 20 2.50 -17.15 -5.57
N LEU A 21 1.85 -17.01 -6.73
CA LEU A 21 2.37 -16.23 -7.86
C LEU A 21 2.51 -14.74 -7.48
N ALA A 22 1.45 -14.15 -6.91
CA ALA A 22 1.46 -12.76 -6.46
C ALA A 22 2.48 -12.53 -5.33
N GLY A 23 2.59 -13.46 -4.38
CA GLY A 23 3.55 -13.41 -3.28
C GLY A 23 5.00 -13.46 -3.76
N THR A 24 5.30 -14.30 -4.75
CA THR A 24 6.64 -14.38 -5.36
C THR A 24 7.02 -13.06 -6.05
N ILE A 25 6.08 -12.46 -6.79
CA ILE A 25 6.29 -11.15 -7.42
C ILE A 25 6.50 -10.07 -6.36
N LEU A 26 5.66 -10.05 -5.32
CA LEU A 26 5.79 -9.11 -4.19
C LEU A 26 7.10 -9.24 -3.44
N ALA A 27 7.63 -10.47 -3.26
CA ALA A 27 8.90 -10.70 -2.58
C ALA A 27 10.09 -10.00 -3.27
N VAL A 28 10.03 -9.80 -4.59
CA VAL A 28 11.05 -9.07 -5.35
C VAL A 28 10.75 -7.57 -5.39
N VAL A 29 9.48 -7.18 -5.56
CA VAL A 29 9.08 -5.78 -5.71
C VAL A 29 9.14 -5.01 -4.39
N ALA A 30 8.73 -5.63 -3.28
CA ALA A 30 8.70 -5.00 -1.97
C ALA A 30 10.06 -4.46 -1.50
N PRO A 31 11.19 -5.19 -1.57
CA PRO A 31 12.49 -4.64 -1.17
C PRO A 31 13.00 -3.54 -2.09
N LEU A 32 12.70 -3.61 -3.40
CA LEU A 32 13.05 -2.55 -4.36
C LEU A 32 12.38 -1.23 -3.96
N ILE A 33 11.07 -1.24 -3.74
CA ILE A 33 10.31 -0.05 -3.35
C ILE A 33 10.68 0.40 -1.92
N GLY A 34 10.82 -0.56 -0.99
CA GLY A 34 11.17 -0.29 0.40
C GLY A 34 12.49 0.44 0.56
N GLN A 35 13.51 0.08 -0.23
CA GLN A 35 14.81 0.74 -0.18
C GLN A 35 14.73 2.23 -0.61
N PHE A 36 13.94 2.56 -1.64
CA PHE A 36 13.70 3.95 -2.04
C PHE A 36 12.89 4.74 -1.00
N MET A 37 11.95 4.09 -0.30
CA MET A 37 11.15 4.73 0.75
C MET A 37 11.98 5.11 1.98
N VAL A 38 12.93 4.26 2.38
CA VAL A 38 13.81 4.52 3.54
C VAL A 38 14.75 5.69 3.26
N VAL A 39 15.40 5.72 2.09
CA VAL A 39 16.38 6.76 1.74
C VAL A 39 15.72 8.16 1.63
N LYS A 40 14.48 8.24 1.16
CA LYS A 40 13.75 9.52 1.02
C LYS A 40 12.93 9.93 2.25
N ARG A 41 13.08 9.24 3.39
CA ARG A 41 12.27 9.45 4.62
C ARG A 41 10.75 9.46 4.33
N TYR A 42 10.28 8.62 3.40
CA TYR A 42 8.86 8.49 3.09
C TYR A 42 8.13 7.52 4.03
N SER A 43 8.68 7.19 5.19
CA SER A 43 8.09 6.19 6.08
C SER A 43 6.67 6.56 6.54
N GLY A 44 6.41 7.85 6.81
CA GLY A 44 5.07 8.33 7.16
C GLY A 44 4.06 8.35 6.00
N LEU A 45 4.53 8.31 4.75
CA LEU A 45 3.66 8.26 3.57
C LEU A 45 3.04 6.87 3.38
N SER A 46 3.81 5.83 3.70
CA SER A 46 3.38 4.44 3.58
C SER A 46 2.12 4.18 4.39
N ASP A 47 2.11 4.63 5.64
CA ASP A 47 1.07 4.36 6.60
C ASP A 47 -0.25 5.04 6.22
N GLY A 48 -0.18 6.31 5.80
CA GLY A 48 -1.34 7.06 5.33
C GLY A 48 -1.96 6.48 4.06
N VAL A 49 -1.15 6.06 3.08
CA VAL A 49 -1.66 5.46 1.84
C VAL A 49 -2.33 4.11 2.12
N SER A 50 -1.79 3.29 3.03
CA SER A 50 -2.42 2.02 3.43
C SER A 50 -3.76 2.22 4.13
N HIS A 51 -3.89 3.18 5.04
CA HIS A 51 -5.16 3.51 5.69
C HIS A 51 -6.22 3.98 4.69
N VAL A 52 -5.86 4.87 3.77
CA VAL A 52 -6.81 5.38 2.78
C VAL A 52 -7.20 4.32 1.75
N ALA A 53 -6.27 3.43 1.38
CA ALA A 53 -6.59 2.28 0.53
C ALA A 53 -7.61 1.33 1.18
N LEU A 54 -7.45 1.03 2.49
CA LEU A 54 -8.43 0.22 3.24
C LEU A 54 -9.80 0.89 3.31
N LEU A 55 -9.84 2.21 3.57
CA LEU A 55 -11.08 2.98 3.56
C LEU A 55 -11.76 2.94 2.18
N GLY A 56 -10.98 3.06 1.09
CA GLY A 56 -11.50 3.00 -0.27
C GLY A 56 -12.08 1.63 -0.64
N ILE A 57 -11.43 0.55 -0.24
CA ILE A 57 -11.95 -0.83 -0.41
C ILE A 57 -13.25 -0.99 0.38
N GLY A 58 -13.30 -0.54 1.64
CA GLY A 58 -14.49 -0.61 2.49
C GLY A 58 -15.67 0.18 1.93
N ILE A 59 -15.44 1.41 1.48
CA ILE A 59 -16.44 2.24 0.79
C ILE A 59 -16.92 1.56 -0.49
N GLY A 60 -16.00 1.00 -1.29
CA GLY A 60 -16.36 0.29 -2.52
C GLY A 60 -17.19 -0.97 -2.28
N LEU A 61 -16.99 -1.64 -1.13
CA LEU A 61 -17.77 -2.80 -0.72
C LEU A 61 -19.20 -2.40 -0.32
N ILE A 62 -19.38 -1.27 0.38
CA ILE A 62 -20.69 -0.73 0.76
C ILE A 62 -21.49 -0.26 -0.47
N LEU A 63 -20.82 0.34 -1.45
CA LEU A 63 -21.45 0.83 -2.69
C LEU A 63 -21.79 -0.27 -3.71
N GLY A 64 -21.40 -1.53 -3.45
CA GLY A 64 -21.69 -2.66 -4.34
C GLY A 64 -20.93 -2.61 -5.68
N ILE A 65 -19.91 -1.76 -5.79
CA ILE A 65 -19.04 -1.65 -6.97
C ILE A 65 -17.90 -2.68 -6.82
N TRP A 66 -17.21 -3.02 -7.92
CA TRP A 66 -15.99 -3.82 -7.90
C TRP A 66 -14.94 -3.19 -6.96
N SER A 67 -14.95 -3.61 -5.70
CA SER A 67 -14.24 -2.99 -4.57
C SER A 67 -12.72 -2.87 -4.82
N SER A 68 -12.13 -3.82 -5.57
CA SER A 68 -10.72 -3.78 -5.96
C SER A 68 -10.38 -2.59 -6.86
N PHE A 69 -11.24 -2.23 -7.83
CA PHE A 69 -11.00 -1.07 -8.70
C PHE A 69 -11.10 0.24 -7.94
N LEU A 70 -12.09 0.36 -7.05
CA LEU A 70 -12.32 1.56 -6.27
C LEU A 70 -11.19 1.80 -5.26
N GLY A 71 -10.68 0.74 -4.64
CA GLY A 71 -9.50 0.81 -3.77
C GLY A 71 -8.24 1.28 -4.52
N ILE A 72 -7.98 0.77 -5.73
CA ILE A 72 -6.84 1.20 -6.55
C ILE A 72 -6.98 2.67 -6.96
N ILE A 73 -8.16 3.08 -7.41
CA ILE A 73 -8.43 4.47 -7.83
C ILE A 73 -8.21 5.43 -6.65
N LEU A 74 -8.75 5.12 -5.47
CA LEU A 74 -8.57 5.97 -4.29
C LEU A 74 -7.10 6.04 -3.85
N ALA A 75 -6.40 4.90 -3.84
CA ALA A 75 -4.99 4.84 -3.46
C ALA A 75 -4.11 5.67 -4.41
N VAL A 76 -4.36 5.58 -5.72
CA VAL A 76 -3.67 6.40 -6.74
C VAL A 76 -4.01 7.87 -6.56
N ALA A 77 -5.29 8.23 -6.38
CA ALA A 77 -5.71 9.61 -6.17
C ALA A 77 -5.01 10.24 -4.96
N VAL A 78 -4.90 9.51 -3.84
CA VAL A 78 -4.21 9.97 -2.63
C VAL A 78 -2.71 10.07 -2.84
N GLY A 79 -2.10 9.08 -3.52
CA GLY A 79 -0.68 9.15 -3.90
C GLY A 79 -0.37 10.41 -4.72
N VAL A 80 -1.19 10.69 -5.74
CA VAL A 80 -1.08 11.89 -6.58
C VAL A 80 -1.31 13.16 -5.75
N MET A 81 -2.31 13.18 -4.88
CA MET A 81 -2.60 14.33 -4.02
C MET A 81 -1.41 14.67 -3.12
N ILE A 82 -0.78 13.66 -2.51
CA ILE A 82 0.38 13.90 -1.64
C ILE A 82 1.60 14.33 -2.46
N GLU A 83 1.79 13.79 -3.66
CA GLU A 83 2.84 14.27 -4.57
C GLU A 83 2.60 15.73 -4.99
N TRP A 84 1.35 16.12 -5.23
CA TRP A 84 0.94 17.50 -5.50
C TRP A 84 1.25 18.44 -4.33
N PHE A 85 0.89 18.05 -3.10
CA PHE A 85 1.21 18.81 -1.89
C PHE A 85 2.73 18.93 -1.67
N ARG A 86 3.50 17.90 -2.04
CA ARG A 86 4.96 17.89 -1.96
C ARG A 86 5.61 18.84 -2.96
N VAL A 87 5.16 18.83 -4.23
CA VAL A 87 5.68 19.70 -5.30
C VAL A 87 5.41 21.17 -4.96
N LYS A 88 4.32 21.48 -4.25
CA LYS A 88 3.96 22.84 -3.90
C LYS A 88 4.80 23.46 -2.76
N LYS A 89 5.75 22.74 -2.12
CA LYS A 89 6.69 23.23 -1.08
C LYS A 89 6.14 24.43 -0.26
N ILE A 90 5.04 24.24 0.48
CA ILE A 90 4.59 25.25 1.47
C ILE A 90 5.26 24.94 2.82
N LEU A 91 6.59 24.88 2.84
CA LEU A 91 7.36 24.97 4.08
C LEU A 91 8.57 25.85 3.82
N LYS A 92 8.41 27.13 4.18
CA LYS A 92 9.52 28.03 4.46
C LYS A 92 10.39 27.40 5.56
N PRO A 93 11.70 27.27 5.37
CA PRO A 93 12.63 26.88 6.42
C PRO A 93 12.98 28.08 7.29
N GLU A 94 12.00 28.71 7.94
CA GLU A 94 12.28 29.71 8.99
C GLU A 94 11.08 29.90 9.94
N THR A 95 10.96 28.94 10.85
CA THR A 95 10.54 29.16 12.24
C THR A 95 11.59 28.40 13.08
N SER A 96 12.88 28.70 12.99
CA SER A 96 13.60 29.81 13.65
C SER A 96 13.41 29.93 15.17
N LEU A 97 12.61 29.05 15.77
CA LEU A 97 12.39 29.01 17.19
C LEU A 97 12.21 27.52 17.51
N ASP A 98 13.12 26.88 18.23
CA ASP A 98 13.41 27.38 19.58
C ASP A 98 12.15 28.05 20.13
N THR A 99 11.08 27.26 20.08
CA THR A 99 10.07 27.15 21.10
C THR A 99 10.75 26.36 22.25
N PHE A 100 12.01 26.59 22.65
CA PHE A 100 12.49 27.46 23.74
C PHE A 100 11.65 27.52 25.02
N LEU A 101 10.43 26.97 25.06
CA LEU A 101 9.59 26.90 26.26
C LEU A 101 8.56 25.75 26.19
N LEU A 102 8.88 24.56 25.67
CA LEU A 102 8.10 23.34 25.94
C LEU A 102 8.88 22.05 25.74
#